data_AF-A0A842RWJ4-F1
#
_entry.id   AF-A0A842RWJ4-F1
#
_cell.length_a   1.000
_cell.length_b   1.000
_cell.length_c   1.000
_cell.angle_alpha   90.00
_cell.angle_beta   90.00
_cell.angle_gamma   90.00
#
_symmetry.space_group_name_H-M   'P 1'
#
loop_
_entity.id
_entity.type
_entity.pdbx_description
1 polymer ?
#
loop_
_entity_poly.entity_id
_entity_poly.type
_entity_poly.pdbx_seq_one_letter_code
_entity_poly.pdbx_strand_id
1 'polypeptide(L)'
;MIIWVLDSESGLKLFYKSFIKVNSDEDIASGFLAAFRHFAVIEFQQELESIEMAGLKWIYILEQQYNLLFIAADSKEENSEIMKARLNVIKNEFLKRYKDLYKKRGGNWDGDINVFNSFSRVVEDYYIQWEKVEDLSPIADFFDILGVFQRILIMINHIIEKRMYSKSRNQILEKIDQYFQFIAEMKKYRDQLGLDNIKFSKESWFEILDINLMKSDKNIVIEYLKQILSQVVQALIEVKGTNLCLKYFHEEKVLFYIYNNLDLLKDLQLVKFFLRVFLIL
;
A
#
# COMPACT_ATOMS: atom_id res chain seq x y z
N MET A 1 6.95 3.29 -14.70
CA MET A 1 8.02 2.33 -15.09
C MET A 1 8.52 2.48 -16.53
N ILE A 2 9.82 2.26 -16.73
CA ILE A 2 10.53 2.14 -18.02
C ILE A 2 11.32 0.83 -18.01
N ILE A 3 11.39 0.11 -19.13
CA ILE A 3 12.02 -1.21 -19.23
C ILE A 3 12.93 -1.27 -20.46
N TRP A 4 14.12 -1.85 -20.26
CA TRP A 4 15.05 -2.25 -21.32
C TRP A 4 15.39 -3.73 -21.22
N VAL A 5 15.53 -4.37 -22.38
CA VAL A 5 16.23 -5.65 -22.52
C VAL A 5 17.35 -5.43 -23.52
N LEU A 6 18.58 -5.65 -23.07
CA LEU A 6 19.79 -5.39 -23.83
C LEU A 6 20.60 -6.68 -23.97
N ASP A 7 21.37 -6.77 -25.04
CA ASP A 7 22.51 -7.66 -25.10
C ASP A 7 23.60 -7.15 -24.14
N SER A 8 24.04 -7.98 -23.20
CA SER A 8 24.91 -7.54 -22.10
C SER A 8 26.34 -7.22 -22.53
N GLU A 9 26.78 -7.71 -23.69
CA GLU A 9 28.14 -7.50 -24.20
C GLU A 9 28.20 -6.32 -25.16
N SER A 10 27.30 -6.27 -26.12
CA SER A 10 27.28 -5.23 -27.16
C SER A 10 26.49 -3.97 -26.75
N GLY A 11 25.64 -4.06 -25.73
CA GLY A 11 24.69 -3.00 -25.38
C GLY A 11 23.57 -2.82 -26.40
N LEU A 12 23.43 -3.74 -27.36
CA LEU A 12 22.37 -3.70 -28.36
C LEU A 12 21.00 -3.76 -27.69
N LYS A 13 20.15 -2.77 -27.98
CA LYS A 13 18.76 -2.72 -27.53
C LYS A 13 17.93 -3.75 -28.27
N LEU A 14 17.43 -4.74 -27.54
CA LEU A 14 16.55 -5.79 -28.06
C LEU A 14 15.09 -5.42 -27.86
N PHE A 15 14.79 -4.78 -26.73
CA PHE A 15 13.46 -4.31 -26.39
C PHE A 15 13.54 -3.07 -25.52
N TYR A 16 12.61 -2.15 -25.75
CA TYR A 16 12.39 -0.98 -24.92
C TYR A 16 10.89 -0.69 -24.80
N LYS A 17 10.47 -0.32 -23.59
CA LYS A 17 9.12 0.17 -23.34
C LYS A 17 9.12 1.20 -22.22
N SER A 18 8.47 2.33 -22.47
CA SER A 18 8.23 3.33 -21.44
C SER A 18 6.74 3.54 -21.19
N PHE A 19 6.34 3.53 -19.92
CA PHE A 19 5.02 3.94 -19.45
C PHE A 19 5.02 5.36 -18.88
N ILE A 20 6.20 5.98 -18.73
CA ILE A 20 6.38 7.36 -18.30
C ILE A 20 6.92 8.16 -19.49
N LYS A 21 6.48 9.41 -19.64
CA LYS A 21 7.02 10.27 -20.68
C LYS A 21 8.43 10.74 -20.28
N VAL A 22 9.44 10.29 -21.03
CA VAL A 22 10.84 10.70 -20.88
C VAL A 22 11.32 11.30 -22.20
N ASN A 23 12.05 12.42 -22.12
CA ASN A 23 12.65 13.10 -23.28
C ASN A 23 14.05 12.54 -23.60
N SER A 24 14.29 11.25 -23.36
CA SER A 24 15.57 10.60 -23.59
C SER A 24 15.54 9.73 -24.84
N ASP A 25 16.60 9.77 -25.63
CA ASP A 25 16.84 8.81 -26.71
C ASP A 25 17.13 7.41 -26.12
N GLU A 26 16.32 6.43 -26.53
CA GLU A 26 16.35 5.06 -26.00
C GLU A 26 17.63 4.29 -26.34
N ASP A 27 18.26 4.60 -27.48
CA ASP A 27 19.50 3.93 -27.93
C ASP A 27 20.71 4.52 -27.19
N ILE A 28 20.73 5.84 -26.98
CA ILE A 28 21.75 6.51 -26.16
C ILE A 28 21.67 5.99 -24.71
N ALA A 29 20.46 5.88 -24.15
CA ALA A 29 20.26 5.33 -22.81
C ALA A 29 20.77 3.88 -22.72
N SER A 30 20.46 3.05 -23.71
CA SER A 30 20.88 1.63 -23.73
C SER A 30 22.40 1.48 -23.70
N GLY A 31 23.12 2.23 -24.55
CA GLY A 31 24.59 2.22 -24.58
C GLY A 31 25.20 2.69 -23.27
N PHE A 32 24.67 3.77 -22.67
CA PHE A 32 25.12 4.26 -21.36
C PHE A 32 24.93 3.22 -20.26
N LEU A 33 23.76 2.58 -20.18
CA LEU A 33 23.43 1.64 -19.12
C LEU A 33 24.31 0.38 -19.16
N ALA A 34 24.62 -0.12 -20.37
CA ALA A 34 25.53 -1.24 -20.56
C ALA A 34 26.97 -0.87 -20.18
N ALA A 35 27.46 0.28 -20.66
CA ALA A 35 28.80 0.77 -20.35
C ALA A 35 28.99 1.04 -18.85
N PHE A 36 27.99 1.62 -18.19
CA PHE A 36 28.04 1.91 -16.76
C PHE A 36 28.07 0.63 -15.92
N ARG A 37 27.28 -0.40 -16.29
CA ARG A 37 27.39 -1.71 -15.65
C ARG A 37 28.79 -2.29 -15.82
N HIS A 38 29.35 -2.23 -17.03
CA HIS A 38 30.69 -2.76 -17.30
C HIS A 38 31.77 -2.06 -16.45
N PHE A 39 31.70 -0.73 -16.36
CA PHE A 39 32.53 0.06 -15.46
C PHE A 39 32.37 -0.40 -14.01
N ALA A 40 31.14 -0.56 -13.52
CA ALA A 40 30.89 -0.96 -12.14
C ALA A 40 31.49 -2.34 -11.81
N VAL A 41 31.35 -3.31 -12.72
CA VAL A 41 31.89 -4.66 -12.55
C VAL A 41 33.43 -4.67 -12.59
N ILE A 42 34.06 -3.89 -13.47
CA ILE A 42 35.52 -3.82 -13.59
C ILE A 42 36.14 -3.14 -12.38
N GLU A 43 35.65 -1.96 -12.01
CA GLU A 43 36.28 -1.12 -11.00
C GLU A 43 35.98 -1.60 -9.57
N PHE A 44 34.76 -2.08 -9.34
CA PHE A 44 34.30 -2.44 -7.99
C PHE A 44 34.19 -3.95 -7.76
N GLN A 45 34.41 -4.78 -8.78
CA GLN A 45 34.29 -6.24 -8.72
C GLN A 45 32.93 -6.72 -8.17
N GLN A 46 31.89 -5.90 -8.31
CA GLN A 46 30.54 -6.15 -7.82
C GLN A 46 29.53 -5.99 -8.96
N GLU A 47 28.52 -6.85 -8.97
CA GLU A 47 27.37 -6.66 -9.84
C GLU A 47 26.57 -5.44 -9.38
N LEU A 48 26.14 -4.66 -10.35
CA LEU A 48 25.31 -3.50 -10.09
C LEU A 48 23.88 -3.97 -9.84
N GLU A 49 23.35 -3.74 -8.63
CA GLU A 49 21.95 -4.07 -8.32
C GLU A 49 21.01 -2.90 -8.64
N SER A 50 21.39 -1.69 -8.25
CA SER A 50 20.59 -0.49 -8.47
C SER A 50 21.42 0.80 -8.59
N ILE A 51 20.84 1.82 -9.23
CA ILE A 51 21.37 3.18 -9.29
C ILE A 51 20.22 4.15 -9.04
N GLU A 52 20.47 5.23 -8.31
CA GLU A 52 19.56 6.39 -8.29
C GLU A 52 20.20 7.54 -9.07
N MET A 53 19.54 7.98 -10.14
CA MET A 53 20.00 9.10 -10.95
C MET A 53 18.83 9.85 -11.59
N ALA A 54 18.94 11.18 -11.68
CA ALA A 54 17.95 12.06 -12.30
C ALA A 54 16.50 11.89 -11.77
N GLY A 55 16.35 11.57 -10.48
CA GLY A 55 15.04 11.33 -9.84
C GLY A 55 14.44 9.95 -10.13
N LEU A 56 15.14 9.13 -10.90
CA LEU A 56 14.77 7.75 -11.19
C LEU A 56 15.66 6.79 -10.42
N LYS A 57 15.06 5.67 -10.01
CA LYS A 57 15.76 4.50 -9.51
C LYS A 57 15.78 3.45 -10.62
N TRP A 58 16.94 2.85 -10.83
CA TRP A 58 17.23 1.89 -11.87
C TRP A 58 17.59 0.57 -11.21
N ILE A 59 16.99 -0.53 -11.67
CA ILE A 59 17.23 -1.89 -11.18
C ILE A 59 17.76 -2.73 -12.32
N TYR A 60 18.80 -3.53 -12.05
CA TYR A 60 19.47 -4.36 -13.03
C TYR A 60 19.31 -5.84 -12.68
N ILE A 61 19.07 -6.67 -13.71
CA ILE A 61 19.12 -8.12 -13.61
C ILE A 61 19.91 -8.66 -14.80
N LEU A 62 21.07 -9.24 -14.52
CA LEU A 62 21.86 -9.95 -15.51
C LEU A 62 21.39 -11.41 -15.62
N GLU A 63 21.15 -11.88 -16.83
CA GLU A 63 20.92 -13.28 -17.15
C GLU A 63 22.12 -13.83 -17.92
N GLN A 64 23.07 -14.40 -17.17
CA GLN A 64 24.35 -14.88 -17.68
C GLN A 64 24.21 -15.98 -18.74
N GLN A 65 23.19 -16.84 -18.63
CA GLN A 65 23.02 -17.96 -19.58
C GLN A 65 22.81 -17.49 -21.02
N TYR A 66 22.23 -16.30 -21.20
CA TYR A 66 21.84 -15.79 -22.52
C TYR A 66 22.54 -14.47 -22.87
N ASN A 67 23.47 -14.00 -22.03
CA ASN A 67 24.11 -12.69 -22.15
C ASN A 67 23.09 -11.56 -22.32
N LEU A 68 22.06 -11.57 -21.46
CA LEU A 68 21.00 -10.57 -21.48
C LEU A 68 21.05 -9.71 -20.23
N LEU A 69 20.85 -8.41 -20.41
CA LEU A 69 20.73 -7.44 -19.35
C LEU A 69 19.31 -6.86 -19.33
N PHE A 70 18.60 -7.07 -18.24
CA PHE A 70 17.27 -6.54 -18.00
C PHE A 70 17.40 -5.33 -17.08
N ILE A 71 16.77 -4.23 -17.45
CA ILE A 71 16.83 -2.98 -16.69
C ILE A 71 15.41 -2.44 -16.54
N ALA A 72 15.04 -2.04 -15.34
CA ALA A 72 13.83 -1.26 -15.07
C ALA A 72 14.20 0.07 -14.42
N ALA A 73 13.48 1.13 -14.79
CA ALA A 73 13.57 2.42 -14.12
C ALA A 73 12.18 2.91 -13.69
N ASP A 74 12.09 3.50 -12.51
CA ASP A 74 10.89 4.17 -12.03
C ASP A 74 11.24 5.33 -11.10
N SER A 75 10.22 6.03 -10.57
CA SER A 75 10.41 7.08 -9.57
C SER A 75 11.28 6.59 -8.40
N LYS A 76 12.15 7.43 -7.86
CA LYS A 76 13.03 7.07 -6.74
C LYS A 76 12.27 6.61 -5.47
N GLU A 77 11.02 7.03 -5.33
CA GLU A 77 10.09 6.67 -4.26
C GLU A 77 9.61 5.22 -4.36
N GLU A 78 9.71 4.61 -5.54
CA GLU A 78 9.25 3.25 -5.79
C GLU A 78 10.10 2.23 -5.02
N ASN A 79 9.45 1.19 -4.51
CA ASN A 79 10.11 0.13 -3.74
C ASN A 79 10.97 -0.76 -4.65
N SER A 80 12.27 -0.84 -4.33
CA SER A 80 13.26 -1.61 -5.10
C SER A 80 12.93 -3.10 -5.22
N GLU A 81 12.34 -3.71 -4.19
CA GLU A 81 11.96 -5.13 -4.18
C GLU A 81 10.77 -5.37 -5.12
N ILE A 82 9.78 -4.47 -5.11
CA ILE A 82 8.63 -4.52 -6.02
C ILE A 82 9.12 -4.38 -7.47
N MET A 83 9.97 -3.39 -7.75
CA MET A 83 10.57 -3.20 -9.08
C MET A 83 11.35 -4.44 -9.54
N LYS A 84 12.18 -5.03 -8.67
CA LYS A 84 12.95 -6.23 -8.96
C LYS A 84 12.05 -7.45 -9.20
N ALA A 85 10.96 -7.59 -8.45
CA ALA A 85 9.96 -8.65 -8.64
C ALA A 85 9.26 -8.51 -10.01
N ARG A 86 8.79 -7.30 -10.34
CA ARG A 86 8.18 -6.97 -11.65
C ARG A 86 9.15 -7.26 -12.80
N LEU A 87 10.39 -6.80 -12.69
CA LEU A 87 11.42 -7.04 -13.70
C LEU A 87 11.74 -8.54 -13.85
N ASN A 88 11.71 -9.31 -12.77
CA ASN A 88 11.85 -10.78 -12.83
C ASN A 88 10.69 -11.46 -13.57
N VAL A 89 9.44 -11.00 -13.39
CA VAL A 89 8.29 -11.52 -14.15
C VAL A 89 8.50 -11.27 -15.66
N ILE A 90 8.88 -10.04 -16.01
CA ILE A 90 9.18 -9.65 -17.41
C ILE A 90 10.32 -10.49 -17.97
N LYS A 91 11.43 -10.64 -17.21
CA LYS A 91 12.58 -11.47 -17.59
C LYS A 91 12.13 -12.89 -17.91
N ASN A 92 11.40 -13.52 -17.00
CA ASN A 92 11.00 -14.91 -17.13
C ASN A 92 10.11 -15.13 -18.35
N GLU A 93 9.17 -14.21 -18.63
CA GLU A 93 8.33 -14.30 -19.82
C GLU A 93 9.10 -14.02 -21.12
N PHE A 94 10.05 -13.08 -21.11
CA PHE A 94 10.95 -12.84 -22.25
C PHE A 94 11.76 -14.10 -22.59
N LEU A 95 12.41 -14.70 -21.60
CA LEU A 95 13.19 -15.93 -21.78
C LEU A 95 12.31 -17.08 -22.23
N LYS A 96 11.11 -17.25 -21.66
CA LYS A 96 10.17 -18.30 -22.07
C LYS A 96 9.84 -18.22 -23.55
N ARG A 97 9.65 -17.02 -24.11
CA ARG A 97 9.32 -16.80 -25.52
C ARG A 97 10.51 -16.87 -26.46
N TYR A 98 11.66 -16.33 -26.05
CA TYR A 98 12.77 -16.08 -26.96
C TYR A 98 14.03 -16.91 -26.68
N LYS A 99 14.09 -17.73 -25.62
CA LYS A 99 15.27 -18.57 -25.30
C LYS A 99 15.74 -19.43 -26.48
N ASP A 100 14.82 -19.97 -27.27
CA ASP A 100 15.16 -20.87 -28.38
C ASP A 100 15.73 -20.11 -29.58
N LEU A 101 15.39 -18.82 -29.73
CA LEU A 101 16.05 -17.91 -30.66
C LEU A 101 17.50 -17.67 -30.23
N TYR A 102 17.73 -17.45 -28.92
CA TYR A 102 19.05 -17.22 -28.36
C TYR A 102 19.96 -18.45 -28.34
N LYS A 103 19.40 -19.65 -28.16
CA LYS A 103 20.16 -20.90 -28.31
C LYS A 103 20.65 -21.13 -29.74
N LYS A 104 19.93 -20.61 -30.74
CA LYS A 104 20.30 -20.69 -32.18
C LYS A 104 21.26 -19.57 -32.63
N ARG A 105 21.53 -18.59 -31.77
CA ARG A 105 22.38 -17.43 -32.04
C ARG A 105 23.85 -17.81 -32.32
N GLY A 106 24.26 -19.03 -31.94
CA GLY A 106 25.55 -19.61 -32.31
C GLY A 106 25.73 -19.98 -33.80
N GLY A 107 24.82 -19.59 -34.71
CA GLY A 107 25.05 -19.78 -36.15
C GLY A 107 24.07 -19.17 -37.16
N ASN A 108 22.79 -18.93 -36.81
CA ASN A 108 21.75 -18.63 -37.82
C ASN A 108 20.84 -17.41 -37.52
N TRP A 109 21.17 -16.56 -36.54
CA TRP A 109 20.38 -15.36 -36.30
C TRP A 109 20.85 -14.22 -37.21
N ASP A 110 19.92 -13.60 -37.92
CA ASP A 110 20.15 -12.55 -38.92
C ASP A 110 20.27 -11.13 -38.31
N GLY A 111 20.14 -11.02 -36.98
CA GLY A 111 20.19 -9.75 -36.28
C GLY A 111 18.87 -8.97 -36.33
N ASP A 112 17.77 -9.56 -36.81
CA ASP A 112 16.48 -8.86 -36.84
C ASP A 112 15.94 -8.65 -35.41
N ILE A 113 15.95 -7.39 -34.97
CA ILE A 113 15.42 -6.96 -33.68
C ILE A 113 13.89 -6.85 -33.66
N ASN A 114 13.24 -6.82 -34.83
CA ASN A 114 11.78 -6.65 -34.91
C ASN A 114 11.01 -7.86 -34.36
N VAL A 115 11.67 -9.01 -34.25
CA VAL A 115 11.13 -10.23 -33.63
C VAL A 115 10.66 -10.00 -32.19
N PHE A 116 11.25 -9.02 -31.49
CA PHE A 116 10.92 -8.67 -30.11
C PHE A 116 9.77 -7.66 -29.98
N ASN A 117 9.33 -7.02 -31.06
CA ASN A 117 8.28 -5.98 -31.02
C ASN A 117 6.95 -6.50 -30.41
N SER A 118 6.64 -7.78 -30.67
CA SER A 118 5.46 -8.45 -30.11
C SER A 118 5.45 -8.54 -28.58
N PHE A 119 6.61 -8.38 -27.94
CA PHE A 119 6.75 -8.38 -26.48
C PHE A 119 6.13 -7.14 -25.83
N SER A 120 5.98 -6.03 -26.56
CA SER A 120 5.39 -4.78 -26.02
C SER A 120 4.01 -5.03 -25.42
N ARG A 121 3.16 -5.81 -26.11
CA ARG A 121 1.80 -6.12 -25.64
C ARG A 121 1.81 -6.89 -24.31
N VAL A 122 2.75 -7.81 -24.14
CA VAL A 122 2.84 -8.58 -22.89
C VAL A 122 3.26 -7.70 -21.72
N VAL A 123 4.23 -6.84 -21.94
CA VAL A 123 4.68 -5.90 -20.92
C VAL A 123 3.56 -4.90 -20.57
N GLU A 124 2.79 -4.45 -21.56
CA GLU A 124 1.59 -3.64 -21.35
C GLU A 124 0.53 -4.37 -20.53
N ASP A 125 0.24 -5.64 -20.85
CA ASP A 125 -0.74 -6.45 -20.13
C ASP A 125 -0.36 -6.62 -18.65
N TYR A 126 0.92 -6.87 -18.35
CA TYR A 126 1.41 -6.93 -16.97
C TYR A 126 1.31 -5.58 -16.27
N TYR A 127 1.70 -4.50 -16.94
CA TYR A 127 1.64 -3.16 -16.37
C TYR A 127 0.20 -2.78 -15.99
N ILE A 128 -0.77 -3.00 -16.89
CA ILE A 128 -2.20 -2.73 -16.63
C ILE A 128 -2.72 -3.58 -15.46
N GLN A 129 -2.28 -4.83 -15.34
CA GLN A 129 -2.67 -5.68 -14.20
C GLN A 129 -2.12 -5.15 -12.88
N TRP A 130 -0.86 -4.73 -12.86
CA TRP A 130 -0.23 -4.15 -11.67
C TRP A 130 -0.86 -2.83 -11.28
N GLU A 131 -1.10 -1.93 -12.23
CA GLU A 131 -1.76 -0.63 -12.01
C GLU A 131 -3.16 -0.83 -11.40
N LYS A 132 -3.96 -1.77 -11.93
CA LYS A 132 -5.26 -2.12 -11.36
C LYS A 132 -5.18 -2.61 -9.91
N VAL A 133 -4.14 -3.36 -9.55
CA VAL A 133 -3.96 -3.85 -8.17
C VAL A 133 -3.50 -2.71 -7.26
N GLU A 134 -2.63 -1.83 -7.74
CA GLU A 134 -2.14 -0.66 -7.01
C GLU A 134 -3.24 0.37 -6.75
N ASP A 135 -4.16 0.57 -7.70
CA ASP A 135 -5.33 1.44 -7.51
C ASP A 135 -6.31 0.89 -6.46
N LEU A 136 -6.37 -0.44 -6.29
CA LEU A 136 -7.30 -1.10 -5.37
C LEU A 136 -6.74 -1.26 -3.95
N SER A 137 -5.41 -1.32 -3.77
CA SER A 137 -4.81 -1.53 -2.45
C SER A 137 -5.16 -0.43 -1.43
N PRO A 138 -5.09 0.88 -1.74
CA PRO A 138 -5.46 1.93 -0.80
C PRO A 138 -6.93 1.91 -0.39
N ILE A 139 -7.80 1.41 -1.28
CA ILE A 139 -9.24 1.24 -1.07
C ILE A 139 -9.51 0.05 -0.15
N ALA A 140 -8.87 -1.09 -0.39
CA ALA A 140 -8.97 -2.28 0.46
C ALA A 140 -8.52 -1.98 1.89
N ASP A 141 -7.35 -1.36 2.04
CA ASP A 141 -6.84 -0.93 3.34
C ASP A 141 -7.84 -0.01 4.07
N PHE A 142 -8.52 0.86 3.34
CA PHE A 142 -9.50 1.76 3.96
C PHE A 142 -10.75 1.01 4.43
N PHE A 143 -11.26 0.05 3.66
CA PHE A 143 -12.35 -0.81 4.11
C PHE A 143 -11.96 -1.63 5.34
N ASP A 144 -10.73 -2.14 5.39
CA ASP A 144 -10.22 -2.83 6.57
C ASP A 144 -10.17 -1.91 7.79
N ILE A 145 -9.73 -0.67 7.63
CA ILE A 145 -9.80 0.35 8.70
C ILE A 145 -11.24 0.55 9.16
N LEU A 146 -12.18 0.82 8.24
CA LEU A 146 -13.60 1.01 8.59
C LEU A 146 -14.15 -0.20 9.35
N GLY A 147 -13.84 -1.41 8.87
CA GLY A 147 -14.26 -2.67 9.49
C GLY A 147 -13.72 -2.83 10.91
N VAL A 148 -12.45 -2.52 11.13
CA VAL A 148 -11.82 -2.56 12.46
C VAL A 148 -12.49 -1.58 13.42
N PHE A 149 -12.69 -0.32 13.02
CA PHE A 149 -13.33 0.68 13.87
C PHE A 149 -14.78 0.32 14.18
N GLN A 150 -15.57 -0.08 13.17
CA GLN A 150 -16.95 -0.52 13.35
C GLN A 150 -17.04 -1.69 14.33
N ARG A 151 -16.16 -2.69 14.18
CA ARG A 151 -16.15 -3.87 15.05
C ARG A 151 -15.87 -3.50 16.50
N ILE A 152 -14.90 -2.63 16.74
CA ILE A 152 -14.55 -2.18 18.10
C ILE A 152 -15.70 -1.35 18.70
N LEU A 153 -16.32 -0.45 17.94
CA LEU A 153 -17.48 0.33 18.39
C LEU A 153 -18.66 -0.57 18.76
N ILE A 154 -18.91 -1.64 18.01
CA ILE A 154 -19.93 -2.65 18.34
C ILE A 154 -19.61 -3.34 19.67
N MET A 155 -18.35 -3.75 19.89
CA MET A 155 -17.93 -4.38 21.15
C MET A 155 -18.08 -3.42 22.34
N ILE A 156 -17.77 -2.13 22.16
CA ILE A 156 -18.01 -1.12 23.19
C ILE A 156 -19.52 -0.95 23.46
N ASN A 157 -20.35 -0.94 22.42
CA ASN A 157 -21.80 -0.88 22.61
C ASN A 157 -22.30 -2.06 23.44
N HIS A 158 -21.83 -3.28 23.15
CA HIS A 158 -22.17 -4.46 23.95
C HIS A 158 -21.78 -4.31 25.42
N ILE A 159 -20.61 -3.72 25.70
CA ILE A 159 -20.20 -3.39 27.07
C ILE A 159 -21.21 -2.43 27.72
N ILE A 160 -21.59 -1.36 27.02
CA ILE A 160 -22.56 -0.36 27.51
C ILE A 160 -23.92 -1.01 27.78
N GLU A 161 -24.43 -1.78 26.84
CA GLU A 161 -25.75 -2.43 26.93
C GLU A 161 -25.81 -3.50 28.01
N LYS A 162 -24.80 -4.38 28.09
CA LYS A 162 -24.87 -5.60 28.92
C LYS A 162 -24.25 -5.45 30.30
N ARG A 163 -23.34 -4.50 30.49
CA ARG A 163 -22.54 -4.39 31.72
C ARG A 163 -22.81 -3.12 32.53
N MET A 164 -23.71 -2.25 32.07
CA MET A 164 -24.00 -0.98 32.74
C MET A 164 -25.44 -0.86 33.19
N TYR A 165 -25.63 -0.42 34.44
CA TYR A 165 -26.94 0.01 34.94
C TYR A 165 -27.43 1.26 34.20
N SER A 166 -28.76 1.41 34.10
CA SER A 166 -29.45 2.47 33.35
C SER A 166 -28.90 3.87 33.60
N LYS A 167 -28.65 4.24 34.87
CA LYS A 167 -28.10 5.56 35.22
C LYS A 167 -26.71 5.80 34.59
N SER A 168 -25.78 4.86 34.73
CA SER A 168 -24.44 5.03 34.16
C SER A 168 -24.44 4.95 32.63
N ARG A 169 -25.30 4.08 32.07
CA ARG A 169 -25.48 3.98 30.62
C ARG A 169 -25.92 5.33 30.04
N ASN A 170 -26.95 5.95 30.61
CA ASN A 170 -27.43 7.25 30.14
C ASN A 170 -26.35 8.34 30.26
N GLN A 171 -25.61 8.37 31.37
CA GLN A 171 -24.50 9.32 31.54
C GLN A 171 -23.40 9.14 30.47
N ILE A 172 -23.08 7.90 30.11
CA ILE A 172 -22.08 7.61 29.06
C ILE A 172 -22.62 8.02 27.69
N LEU A 173 -23.86 7.66 27.36
CA LEU A 173 -24.49 8.02 26.09
C LEU A 173 -24.63 9.53 25.93
N GLU A 174 -24.94 10.28 26.99
CA GLU A 174 -24.95 11.74 26.99
C GLU A 174 -23.57 12.34 26.73
N LYS A 175 -22.52 11.81 27.37
CA LYS A 175 -21.14 12.26 27.12
C LYS A 175 -20.70 11.97 25.68
N ILE A 176 -20.99 10.78 25.18
CA ILE A 176 -20.65 10.40 23.80
C ILE A 176 -21.35 11.31 22.81
N ASP A 177 -22.64 11.59 23.01
CA ASP A 177 -23.43 12.52 22.19
C ASP A 177 -22.79 13.91 22.17
N GLN A 178 -22.45 14.46 23.33
CA GLN A 178 -21.79 15.76 23.44
C GLN A 178 -20.45 15.80 22.71
N TYR A 179 -19.60 14.77 22.90
CA TYR A 179 -18.32 14.70 22.21
C TYR A 179 -18.49 14.54 20.70
N PHE A 180 -19.46 13.74 20.26
CA PHE A 180 -19.72 13.52 18.85
C PHE A 180 -20.16 14.82 18.16
N GLN A 181 -21.12 15.55 18.73
CA GLN A 181 -21.55 16.85 18.20
C GLN A 181 -20.39 17.84 18.17
N PHE A 182 -19.58 17.90 19.22
CA PHE A 182 -18.40 18.76 19.27
C PHE A 182 -17.39 18.45 18.17
N ILE A 183 -17.08 17.16 17.92
CA ILE A 183 -16.17 16.75 16.86
C ILE A 183 -16.78 17.08 15.48
N ALA A 184 -18.05 16.76 15.25
CA ALA A 184 -18.74 17.03 13.99
C ALA A 184 -18.75 18.53 13.63
N GLU A 185 -18.86 19.39 14.63
CA GLU A 185 -18.86 20.84 14.43
C GLU A 185 -17.48 21.45 14.18
N MET A 186 -16.37 20.73 14.44
CA MET A 186 -15.03 21.27 14.22
C MET A 186 -14.81 21.64 12.76
N LYS A 187 -14.22 22.82 12.51
CA LYS A 187 -13.94 23.34 11.15
C LYS A 187 -13.15 22.34 10.28
N LYS A 188 -12.28 21.52 10.89
CA LYS A 188 -11.50 20.49 10.18
C LYS A 188 -12.38 19.39 9.57
N TYR A 189 -13.55 19.11 10.15
CA TYR A 189 -14.40 17.97 9.81
C TYR A 189 -15.72 18.38 9.14
N ARG A 190 -16.29 19.51 9.52
CA ARG A 190 -17.62 19.98 9.05
C ARG A 190 -17.77 20.01 7.53
N ASP A 191 -16.73 20.40 6.80
CA ASP A 191 -16.79 20.62 5.36
C ASP A 191 -16.27 19.40 4.55
N GLN A 192 -16.07 18.25 5.21
CA GLN A 192 -15.40 17.10 4.61
C GLN A 192 -16.41 16.07 4.06
N LEU A 193 -16.32 15.83 2.75
CA LEU A 193 -17.17 14.86 2.06
C LEU A 193 -16.98 13.45 2.65
N GLY A 194 -18.10 12.79 2.97
CA GLY A 194 -18.14 11.41 3.47
C GLY A 194 -18.15 11.26 4.99
N LEU A 195 -17.84 12.30 5.76
CA LEU A 195 -17.99 12.25 7.23
C LEU A 195 -19.46 12.26 7.66
N ASP A 196 -20.36 12.82 6.85
CA ASP A 196 -21.83 12.80 7.06
C ASP A 196 -22.40 11.37 7.11
N ASN A 197 -21.65 10.38 6.62
CA ASN A 197 -22.02 8.97 6.63
C ASN A 197 -21.62 8.26 7.94
N ILE A 198 -20.92 8.94 8.85
CA ILE A 198 -20.66 8.47 10.21
C ILE A 198 -21.65 9.19 11.11
N LYS A 199 -22.64 8.45 11.62
CA LYS A 199 -23.72 9.00 12.47
C LYS A 199 -23.71 8.36 13.83
N PHE A 200 -24.18 9.10 14.82
CA PHE A 200 -24.41 8.60 16.17
C PHE A 200 -25.79 9.03 16.63
N SER A 201 -26.53 8.10 17.23
CA SER A 201 -27.71 8.40 18.05
C SER A 201 -27.70 7.53 19.30
N LYS A 202 -28.42 7.95 20.34
CA LYS A 202 -28.52 7.18 21.59
C LYS A 202 -29.33 5.90 21.39
N GLU A 203 -30.22 5.89 20.41
CA GLU A 203 -31.12 4.80 20.07
C GLU A 203 -30.48 3.77 19.14
N SER A 204 -29.71 4.22 18.15
CA SER A 204 -29.15 3.36 17.09
C SER A 204 -27.63 3.13 17.17
N TRP A 205 -26.94 3.78 18.11
CA TRP A 205 -25.48 3.74 18.24
C TRP A 205 -24.76 4.31 17.00
N PHE A 206 -23.46 4.06 16.86
CA PHE A 206 -22.68 4.48 15.70
C PHE A 206 -23.05 3.67 14.44
N GLU A 207 -23.37 4.40 13.38
CA GLU A 207 -23.57 3.89 12.03
C GLU A 207 -22.50 4.47 11.11
N ILE A 208 -21.66 3.60 10.55
CA ILE A 208 -20.68 3.96 9.51
C ILE A 208 -21.20 3.39 8.20
N LEU A 209 -21.78 4.24 7.36
CA LEU A 209 -22.40 3.88 6.07
C LEU A 209 -21.45 4.21 4.91
N ASP A 210 -21.55 3.45 3.81
CA ASP A 210 -20.77 3.56 2.55
C ASP A 210 -20.10 4.93 2.33
N ILE A 211 -18.93 5.12 2.95
CA ILE A 211 -18.14 6.33 2.78
C ILE A 211 -17.63 6.29 1.35
N ASN A 212 -17.96 7.32 0.56
CA ASN A 212 -17.52 7.36 -0.83
C ASN A 212 -16.02 7.65 -0.89
N LEU A 213 -15.25 6.57 -1.01
CA LEU A 213 -13.78 6.56 -0.94
C LEU A 213 -13.11 7.39 -2.02
N MET A 214 -13.78 7.57 -3.16
CA MET A 214 -13.26 8.37 -4.27
C MET A 214 -13.35 9.87 -4.01
N LYS A 215 -14.13 10.29 -3.00
CA LYS A 215 -14.42 11.70 -2.71
C LYS A 215 -13.99 12.15 -1.32
N SER A 216 -13.51 11.23 -0.47
CA SER A 216 -13.13 11.50 0.91
C SER A 216 -11.62 11.46 1.09
N ASP A 217 -11.07 12.40 1.86
CA ASP A 217 -9.67 12.31 2.28
C ASP A 217 -9.50 11.21 3.34
N LYS A 218 -8.83 10.12 2.94
CA LYS A 218 -8.55 8.93 3.76
C LYS A 218 -7.99 9.30 5.14
N ASN A 219 -7.00 10.20 5.18
CA ASN A 219 -6.31 10.56 6.42
C ASN A 219 -7.23 11.32 7.35
N ILE A 220 -8.07 12.20 6.80
CA ILE A 220 -9.06 12.95 7.58
C ILE A 220 -10.09 12.00 8.20
N VAL A 221 -10.60 11.02 7.44
CA VAL A 221 -11.55 10.04 7.98
C VAL A 221 -10.92 9.17 9.06
N ILE A 222 -9.69 8.69 8.85
CA ILE A 222 -8.95 7.92 9.87
C ILE A 222 -8.79 8.74 11.15
N GLU A 223 -8.39 10.00 11.04
CA GLU A 223 -8.26 10.89 12.19
C GLU A 223 -9.60 11.15 12.88
N TYR A 224 -10.68 11.30 12.13
CA TYR A 224 -12.04 11.46 12.67
C TYR A 224 -12.47 10.22 13.47
N LEU A 225 -12.27 9.02 12.92
CA LEU A 225 -12.56 7.74 13.59
C LEU A 225 -11.73 7.54 14.87
N LYS A 226 -10.43 7.88 14.81
CA LYS A 226 -9.56 7.85 16.00
C LYS A 226 -10.07 8.77 17.10
N GLN A 227 -10.51 9.98 16.76
CA GLN A 227 -11.06 10.93 17.73
C GLN A 227 -12.35 10.41 18.34
N ILE A 228 -13.29 9.93 17.52
CA ILE A 228 -14.53 9.32 17.99
C ILE A 228 -14.24 8.21 19.00
N LEU A 229 -13.41 7.23 18.62
CA LEU A 229 -13.15 6.09 19.49
C LEU A 229 -12.47 6.50 20.79
N SER A 230 -11.53 7.46 20.72
CA SER A 230 -10.85 7.98 21.91
C SER A 230 -11.85 8.64 22.87
N GLN A 231 -12.78 9.46 22.37
CA GLN A 231 -13.80 10.10 23.20
C GLN A 231 -14.81 9.11 23.76
N VAL A 232 -15.18 8.08 22.99
CA VAL A 232 -16.04 7.01 23.49
C VAL A 232 -15.38 6.31 24.66
N VAL A 233 -14.12 5.88 24.52
CA VAL A 233 -13.39 5.20 25.60
C VAL A 233 -13.19 6.12 26.80
N GLN A 234 -12.88 7.40 26.57
CA GLN A 234 -12.77 8.41 27.63
C GLN A 234 -14.08 8.58 28.40
N ALA A 235 -15.23 8.63 27.72
CA ALA A 235 -16.54 8.71 28.36
C ALA A 235 -16.81 7.51 29.28
N LEU A 236 -16.42 6.30 28.86
CA LEU A 236 -16.50 5.11 29.71
C LEU A 236 -15.63 5.26 30.97
N ILE A 237 -14.37 5.69 30.80
CA ILE A 237 -13.40 5.83 31.90
C ILE A 237 -13.86 6.88 32.91
N GLU A 238 -14.37 8.02 32.45
CA GLU A 238 -14.84 9.08 33.35
C GLU A 238 -16.02 8.65 34.22
N VAL A 239 -16.89 7.77 33.70
CA VAL A 239 -18.10 7.33 34.43
C VAL A 239 -17.85 6.08 35.27
N LYS A 240 -16.98 5.17 34.82
CA LYS A 240 -16.76 3.86 35.48
C LYS A 240 -15.41 3.71 36.17
N GLY A 241 -14.44 4.55 35.82
CA GLY A 241 -13.06 4.44 36.24
C GLY A 241 -12.27 3.42 35.41
N THR A 242 -10.98 3.68 35.29
CA THR A 242 -9.99 2.93 34.51
C THR A 242 -10.04 1.42 34.76
N ASN A 243 -9.99 0.99 36.03
CA ASN A 243 -9.89 -0.43 36.39
C ASN A 243 -11.12 -1.24 35.93
N LEU A 244 -12.31 -0.65 36.04
CA LEU A 244 -13.54 -1.34 35.66
C LEU A 244 -13.68 -1.41 34.14
N CYS A 245 -13.27 -0.35 33.43
CA CYS A 245 -13.18 -0.35 31.97
C CYS A 245 -12.24 -1.44 31.44
N LEU A 246 -11.03 -1.57 32.02
CA LEU A 246 -10.09 -2.63 31.65
C LEU A 246 -10.70 -4.02 31.82
N LYS A 247 -11.42 -4.25 32.93
CA LYS A 247 -12.16 -5.50 33.15
C LYS A 247 -13.20 -5.73 32.06
N TYR A 248 -13.99 -4.72 31.70
CA TYR A 248 -14.99 -4.85 30.63
C TYR A 248 -14.38 -5.10 29.25
N PHE A 249 -13.28 -4.43 28.92
CA PHE A 249 -12.56 -4.64 27.66
C PHE A 249 -11.99 -6.06 27.56
N HIS A 250 -11.51 -6.61 28.67
CA HIS A 250 -11.08 -8.00 28.75
C HIS A 250 -12.26 -8.96 28.58
N GLU A 251 -13.36 -8.75 29.32
CA GLU A 251 -14.55 -9.64 29.27
C GLU A 251 -15.24 -9.66 27.90
N GLU A 252 -15.33 -8.51 27.22
CA GLU A 252 -15.87 -8.43 25.85
C GLU A 252 -14.81 -8.75 24.79
N LYS A 253 -13.61 -9.21 25.18
CA LYS A 253 -12.55 -9.65 24.28
C LYS A 253 -12.02 -8.55 23.33
N VAL A 254 -12.13 -7.28 23.69
CA VAL A 254 -11.62 -6.15 22.89
C VAL A 254 -10.10 -6.28 22.68
N LEU A 255 -9.37 -6.56 23.75
CA LEU A 255 -7.92 -6.74 23.69
C LEU A 255 -7.53 -7.99 22.87
N PHE A 256 -8.32 -9.06 22.95
CA PHE A 256 -8.12 -10.26 22.15
C PHE A 256 -8.37 -10.01 20.66
N TYR A 257 -9.38 -9.20 20.32
CA TYR A 257 -9.61 -8.77 18.94
C TYR A 257 -8.41 -7.97 18.41
N ILE A 258 -7.89 -7.01 19.18
CA ILE A 258 -6.71 -6.23 18.80
C ILE A 258 -5.50 -7.16 18.61
N TYR A 259 -5.28 -8.10 19.54
CA TYR A 259 -4.18 -9.06 19.47
C TYR A 259 -4.25 -9.95 18.22
N ASN A 260 -5.43 -10.51 17.91
CA ASN A 260 -5.59 -11.41 16.76
C ASN A 260 -5.48 -10.71 15.41
N ASN A 261 -5.61 -9.38 15.39
CA ASN A 261 -5.49 -8.58 14.17
C ASN A 261 -4.19 -7.77 14.15
N LEU A 262 -3.17 -8.14 14.95
CA LEU A 262 -1.94 -7.35 15.08
C LEU A 262 -1.22 -7.11 13.74
N ASP A 263 -1.15 -8.11 12.87
CA ASP A 263 -0.50 -7.99 11.56
C ASP A 263 -1.25 -6.99 10.68
N LEU A 264 -2.57 -7.15 10.54
CA LEU A 264 -3.43 -6.19 9.84
C LEU A 264 -3.28 -4.78 10.43
N LEU A 265 -3.33 -4.64 11.75
CA LEU A 265 -3.19 -3.34 12.42
C LEU A 265 -1.82 -2.71 12.21
N LYS A 266 -0.76 -3.53 12.02
CA LYS A 266 0.60 -3.06 11.76
C LYS A 266 0.68 -2.50 10.34
N ASP A 267 0.11 -3.21 9.36
CA ASP A 267 0.04 -2.77 7.97
C ASP A 267 -0.77 -1.47 7.85
N LEU A 268 -1.87 -1.36 8.61
CA LEU A 268 -2.70 -0.16 8.69
C LEU A 268 -2.12 0.96 9.58
N GLN A 269 -0.96 0.76 10.21
CA GLN A 269 -0.31 1.70 11.14
C GLN A 269 -1.20 2.12 12.36
N LEU A 270 -2.09 1.23 12.81
CA LEU A 270 -3.03 1.50 13.90
C LEU A 270 -2.65 0.86 15.24
N VAL A 271 -1.64 -0.02 15.30
CA VAL A 271 -1.22 -0.71 16.54
C VAL A 271 -1.01 0.27 17.69
N LYS A 272 -0.16 1.28 17.49
CA LYS A 272 0.19 2.25 18.54
C LYS A 272 -1.04 3.01 19.05
N PHE A 273 -1.98 3.32 18.17
CA PHE A 273 -3.23 3.99 18.53
C PHE A 273 -4.09 3.11 19.42
N PHE A 274 -4.38 1.87 19.01
CA PHE A 274 -5.24 0.97 19.79
C PHE A 274 -4.62 0.59 21.14
N LEU A 275 -3.32 0.33 21.20
CA LEU A 275 -2.65 0.08 22.48
C LEU A 275 -2.74 1.31 23.40
N ARG A 276 -2.60 2.52 22.86
CA ARG A 276 -2.76 3.74 23.67
C ARG A 276 -4.18 3.90 24.22
N VAL A 277 -5.18 3.68 23.38
CA VAL A 277 -6.60 3.85 23.77
C VAL A 277 -7.02 2.81 24.81
N PHE A 278 -6.58 1.55 24.69
CA PHE A 278 -7.10 0.47 25.53
C PHE A 278 -6.15 -0.05 26.62
N LEU A 279 -4.85 0.25 26.57
CA LEU A 279 -3.85 -0.27 27.52
C LEU A 279 -3.01 0.79 28.23
N ILE A 280 -2.64 1.89 27.56
CA ILE A 280 -1.74 2.92 28.10
C ILE A 280 -2.56 4.12 28.61
N LEU A 281 -3.58 3.82 29.42
CA LEU A 281 -4.47 4.82 30.01
C LEU A 281 -3.71 5.87 30.81
#